data_AF-A0A1H1MLB9-F1
#
_entry.id   AF-A0A1H1MLB9-F1
#
_cell.length_a   1.000
_cell.length_b   1.000
_cell.length_c   1.000
_cell.angle_alpha   90.00
_cell.angle_beta   90.00
_cell.angle_gamma   90.00
#
_symmetry.space_group_name_H-M   'P 1'
#
loop_
_entity.id
_entity.type
_entity.pdbx_description
1 polymer ?
#
loop_
_entity_poly.entity_id
_entity_poly.type
_entity_poly.pdbx_seq_one_letter_code
_entity_poly.pdbx_strand_id
1 'polypeptide(L)' 'MQAIRTQRKACRLSQDALALACSIDRSYIGLIERGDVNITVEKLYRIASLLSCDPASLLPPVSEIQG' A
#
# COMPACT_ATOMS: atom_id res chain seq x y z
N MET A 1 5.94 -1.56 3.73
CA MET A 1 4.67 -2.29 3.93
C MET A 1 4.55 -3.49 3.01
N GLN A 2 5.00 -4.65 3.50
CA GLN A 2 4.98 -5.89 2.73
C GLN A 2 3.56 -6.33 2.34
N ALA A 3 2.56 -6.09 3.20
CA ALA A 3 1.17 -6.45 2.94
C ALA A 3 0.59 -5.80 1.67
N ILE A 4 0.87 -4.50 1.45
CA ILE A 4 0.46 -3.78 0.22
C ILE A 4 1.07 -4.42 -1.02
N ARG A 5 2.37 -4.75 -0.97
CA ARG A 5 3.06 -5.40 -2.09
C ARG A 5 2.47 -6.77 -2.40
N THR A 6 2.17 -7.55 -1.37
CA THR A 6 1.58 -8.88 -1.51
C THR A 6 0.18 -8.78 -2.13
N GLN A 7 -0.68 -7.91 -1.60
CA GLN A 7 -2.04 -7.75 -2.10
C GLN A 7 -2.05 -7.20 -3.53
N ARG A 8 -1.21 -6.19 -3.84
CA ARG A 8 -1.09 -5.66 -5.21
C ARG A 8 -0.74 -6.74 -6.22
N LYS A 9 0.20 -7.63 -5.87
CA LYS A 9 0.57 -8.77 -6.72
C LYS A 9 -0.58 -9.77 -6.87
N ALA A 10 -1.36 -10.02 -5.81
CA ALA A 10 -2.55 -10.86 -5.88
C ALA A 10 -3.61 -10.27 -6.85
N CYS A 11 -3.75 -8.94 -6.88
CA CYS A 11 -4.57 -8.22 -7.87
C CYS A 11 -3.95 -8.13 -9.27
N ARG A 12 -2.78 -8.73 -9.52
CA ARG A 12 -2.04 -8.68 -10.79
C ARG A 12 -1.71 -7.27 -11.28
N LEU A 13 -1.53 -6.32 -10.35
CA LEU A 13 -1.19 -4.94 -10.67
C LEU A 13 0.31 -4.70 -10.61
N SER A 14 0.85 -3.92 -11.55
CA SER A 14 2.20 -3.35 -11.44
C SER A 14 2.20 -2.16 -10.45
N GLN A 15 3.39 -1.72 -10.02
CA GLN A 15 3.49 -0.50 -9.20
C GLN A 15 2.94 0.71 -9.98
N ASP A 16 3.25 0.83 -11.27
CA ASP A 16 2.73 1.87 -12.15
C ASP A 16 1.20 1.85 -12.25
N ALA A 17 0.61 0.67 -12.42
CA ALA A 17 -0.84 0.53 -12.51
C ALA A 17 -1.53 0.97 -11.20
N LEU A 18 -0.98 0.58 -10.05
CA LEU A 18 -1.52 1.03 -8.76
C LEU A 18 -1.30 2.53 -8.55
N ALA A 19 -0.12 3.06 -8.89
CA ALA A 19 0.18 4.50 -8.74
C ALA A 19 -0.79 5.34 -9.59
N LEU A 20 -1.03 4.94 -10.83
CA LEU A 20 -1.98 5.58 -11.73
C LEU A 20 -3.39 5.59 -11.14
N ALA A 21 -3.87 4.44 -10.66
CA ALA A 21 -5.20 4.32 -10.05
C ALA A 21 -5.34 5.15 -8.76
N CYS A 22 -4.28 5.18 -7.95
CA CYS A 22 -4.19 5.98 -6.74
C CYS A 22 -3.89 7.47 -7.00
N SER A 23 -3.66 7.87 -8.25
CA SER A 23 -3.16 9.22 -8.62
C SER A 23 -1.98 9.67 -7.76
N ILE A 24 -1.01 8.76 -7.54
CA ILE A 24 0.23 9.04 -6.81
C ILE A 24 1.44 8.63 -7.65
N ASP A 25 2.59 9.19 -7.32
CA ASP A 25 3.84 8.85 -8.00
C ASP A 25 4.22 7.38 -7.80
N ARG A 26 4.71 6.74 -8.87
CA ARG A 26 5.18 5.34 -8.83
C ARG A 26 6.31 5.15 -7.83
N SER A 27 7.22 6.11 -7.70
CA SER A 27 8.33 6.06 -6.73
C SER A 27 7.80 6.11 -5.31
N TYR A 28 6.72 6.87 -5.07
CA TYR A 28 6.02 6.90 -3.78
C TYR A 28 5.41 5.53 -3.43
N ILE A 29 4.75 4.83 -4.36
CA ILE A 29 4.32 3.42 -4.16
C ILE A 29 5.52 2.55 -3.76
N GLY A 30 6.66 2.71 -4.43
CA GLY A 30 7.88 1.96 -4.10
C GLY A 30 8.37 2.19 -2.67
N LEU A 31 8.39 3.46 -2.21
CA LEU A 31 8.75 3.82 -0.84
C LEU A 31 7.78 3.19 0.17
N ILE A 32 6.47 3.25 -0.09
CA ILE A 32 5.43 2.66 0.76
C ILE A 32 5.64 1.15 0.90
N GLU A 33 5.85 0.44 -0.21
CA GLU A 33 6.02 -1.02 -0.18
C GLU A 33 7.25 -1.45 0.61
N ARG A 34 8.35 -0.70 0.51
CA ARG A 34 9.57 -0.96 1.30
C ARG A 34 9.44 -0.53 2.76
N GLY A 35 8.49 0.36 3.07
CA GLY A 35 8.34 0.92 4.42
C GLY A 35 9.24 2.12 4.68
N ASP A 36 9.78 2.73 3.63
CA ASP A 36 10.66 3.90 3.73
C ASP A 36 9.89 5.18 4.14
N VAL A 37 8.56 5.17 3.96
CA VAL A 37 7.66 6.28 4.30
C VAL A 37 6.38 5.78 4.97
N ASN A 38 5.88 6.58 5.90
CA ASN A 38 4.54 6.40 6.47
C ASN A 38 3.48 6.99 5.53
N ILE A 39 2.28 6.41 5.54
CA ILE A 39 1.13 6.90 4.79
C ILE A 39 0.05 7.42 5.74
N THR A 40 -0.75 8.36 5.25
CA THR A 40 -1.96 8.78 5.97
C THR A 40 -3.02 7.67 5.92
N VAL A 41 -3.94 7.71 6.88
CA VAL A 41 -5.10 6.81 6.90
C VAL A 41 -5.92 6.96 5.62
N GLU A 42 -6.14 8.18 5.13
CA GLU A 42 -6.85 8.42 3.86
C GLU A 42 -6.22 7.65 2.68
N LYS A 43 -4.89 7.70 2.54
CA LYS A 43 -4.18 6.98 1.47
C LYS A 43 -4.27 5.47 1.65
N LEU A 44 -4.25 4.97 2.89
CA LEU A 44 -4.47 3.56 3.20
C LEU A 44 -5.82 3.08 2.67
N TYR A 45 -6.91 3.80 2.98
CA TYR A 45 -8.25 3.47 2.51
C TYR A 45 -8.37 3.50 0.98
N ARG A 46 -7.74 4.51 0.33
CA ARG A 46 -7.74 4.60 -1.13
C ARG A 46 -7.03 3.41 -1.79
N ILE A 47 -5.87 3.02 -1.26
CA ILE A 47 -5.12 1.86 -1.74
C ILE A 47 -5.92 0.58 -1.51
N ALA A 48 -6.50 0.39 -0.32
CA ALA A 48 -7.29 -0.79 0.02
C ALA A 48 -8.49 -0.98 -0.90
N SER A 49 -9.21 0.10 -1.21
CA SER A 49 -10.32 0.10 -2.16
C SER A 49 -9.89 -0.41 -3.56
N LEU A 50 -8.78 0.12 -4.08
CA LEU A 50 -8.24 -0.28 -5.38
C LEU A 50 -7.67 -1.70 -5.41
N LEU A 51 -7.22 -2.20 -4.26
CA LEU A 51 -6.76 -3.57 -4.06
C LEU A 51 -7.88 -4.54 -3.64
N SER A 52 -9.12 -4.05 -3.55
CA SER A 52 -10.30 -4.82 -3.17
C SER A 52 -10.11 -5.61 -1.88
N CYS A 53 -9.53 -4.98 -0.86
CA CYS A 53 -9.30 -5.58 0.45
C CYS A 53 -9.72 -4.63 1.58
N ASP A 54 -9.81 -5.18 2.79
CA ASP A 54 -10.01 -4.37 3.99
C ASP A 54 -8.74 -3.55 4.29
N PRO A 55 -8.84 -2.27 4.69
CA PRO A 55 -7.67 -1.46 5.04
C PRO A 55 -6.82 -2.06 6.17
N ALA A 56 -7.44 -2.73 7.14
CA ALA A 56 -6.74 -3.32 8.27
C ALA A 56 -5.85 -4.49 7.84
N SER A 57 -6.19 -5.20 6.75
CA SER A 57 -5.35 -6.29 6.23
C SER A 57 -4.04 -5.80 5.62
N LEU A 58 -3.90 -4.49 5.40
CA LEU A 58 -2.67 -3.86 4.88
C LEU A 58 -1.75 -3.35 5.99
N LEU A 59 -2.23 -3.30 7.23
CA LEU A 59 -1.44 -2.85 8.38
C LEU A 59 -0.49 -3.96 8.85
N PRO A 60 0.73 -3.60 9.27
CA PRO A 60 1.61 -4.55 9.94
C PRO A 60 1.02 -4.96 11.31
N PRO A 61 1.46 -6.09 11.88
CA PRO A 61 1.17 -6.39 13.28
C PRO A 61 1.74 -5.31 14.19
N VAL A 62 1.08 -5.08 15.33
CA VAL A 62 1.47 -4.04 16.30
C VAL A 62 2.92 -4.19 16.76
N SER A 63 3.43 -5.43 16.81
CA SER A 63 4.83 -5.74 17.17
C SER A 63 5.88 -5.18 16.21
N GLU A 64 5.49 -4.80 14.99
CA GLU A 64 6.37 -4.27 13.94
C GLU A 64 6.29 -2.75 13.79
N ILE A 65 5.45 -2.07 14.60
CA ILE A 65 5.34 -0.61 14.56
C ILE A 65 6.55 -0.01 15.29
N GLN A 66 7.48 0.57 14.53
CA GLN A 66 8.56 1.39 15.08
C GLN A 66 8.05 2.84 15.25
N GLY A 67 8.10 3.33 16.48
CA GLY A 67 7.80 4.72 16.84
C GLY A 67 8.91 5.69 16.48
#